data_AF-A0A088RSC2-F1
#
_entry.id   AF-A0A088RSC2-F1
#
_cell.length_a   1.000
_cell.length_b   1.000
_cell.length_c   1.000
_cell.angle_alpha   90.00
_cell.angle_beta   90.00
_cell.angle_gamma   90.00
#
_symmetry.space_group_name_H-M   'P 1'
#
loop_
_entity.id
_entity.type
_entity.pdbx_description
1 polymer ?
#
loop_
_entity_poly.entity_id
_entity_poly.type
_entity_poly.pdbx_seq_one_letter_code
_entity_poly.pdbx_strand_id
1 'polypeptide(L)'
;MLPLELLRYRNSLLLSAAAAPLSRRCIHSSALAKETASTRATTLPTTFIMSCRFLMTAAAANDSSSAHSSPRNASIDVSQLRGVRETLKKTLAAKRQQLDAMEHIKVECAKIAYHYPDVFMKQLFAFLVLQAVVLFDWTYVHFGWNFVEPITYLLGYSATWIAIAWYGAMQHEFGYEALRRALHDAKWDRLCKARQFDQKAYEALRAEVKKLDKVVRSLEEL
;
A
#
# COMPACT_ATOMS: atom_id res chain seq x y z
N MET A 1 -12.12 -46.12 53.37
CA MET A 1 -12.03 -47.21 52.38
C MET A 1 -12.15 -46.61 51.00
N LEU A 2 -11.10 -46.79 50.20
CA LEU A 2 -10.88 -46.25 48.85
C LEU A 2 -11.97 -46.74 47.87
N PRO A 3 -12.43 -45.91 46.90
CA PRO A 3 -11.77 -45.88 45.59
C PRO A 3 -11.97 -44.55 44.79
N LEU A 4 -11.09 -43.56 44.98
CA LEU A 4 -10.92 -42.45 44.01
C LEU A 4 -9.53 -42.45 43.34
N GLU A 5 -8.59 -43.22 43.89
CA GLU A 5 -7.20 -43.33 43.37
C GLU A 5 -7.08 -44.19 42.09
N LEU A 6 -8.03 -45.10 41.83
CA LEU A 6 -7.97 -45.96 40.63
C LEU A 6 -8.37 -45.24 39.32
N LEU A 7 -9.18 -44.18 39.40
CA LEU A 7 -9.53 -43.39 38.20
C LEU A 7 -8.42 -42.40 37.82
N ARG A 8 -7.61 -41.95 38.79
CA ARG A 8 -6.46 -41.09 38.52
C ARG A 8 -5.30 -41.86 37.88
N TYR A 9 -5.09 -43.12 38.24
CA TYR A 9 -4.04 -43.97 37.67
C TYR A 9 -4.27 -44.33 36.19
N ARG A 10 -5.53 -44.47 35.74
CA ARG A 10 -5.86 -44.79 34.35
C ARG A 10 -5.61 -43.62 33.38
N ASN A 11 -5.74 -42.38 33.84
CA ASN A 11 -5.48 -41.20 33.02
C ASN A 11 -3.98 -40.86 32.90
N SER A 12 -3.15 -41.25 33.88
CA SER A 12 -1.69 -41.08 33.80
C SER A 12 -1.01 -42.08 32.85
N LEU A 13 -1.61 -43.25 32.60
CA LEU A 13 -1.03 -44.27 31.70
C LEU A 13 -1.30 -44.00 30.21
N LEU A 14 -2.35 -43.25 29.86
CA LEU A 14 -2.59 -42.80 28.49
C LEU A 14 -1.70 -41.59 28.08
N LEU A 15 -1.11 -40.89 29.06
CA LEU A 15 -0.26 -39.72 28.80
C LEU A 15 1.23 -40.07 28.55
N SER A 16 1.64 -41.33 28.66
CA SER A 16 3.05 -41.75 28.55
C SER A 16 3.36 -42.70 27.36
N ALA A 17 2.39 -43.04 26.51
CA ALA A 17 2.56 -44.05 25.45
C ALA A 17 2.56 -43.51 24.00
N ALA A 18 2.63 -42.19 23.80
CA ALA A 18 2.70 -41.59 22.46
C ALA A 18 3.92 -40.67 22.30
N ALA A 19 5.09 -41.17 22.72
CA ALA A 19 6.39 -40.60 22.37
C ALA A 19 7.19 -41.65 21.62
N ALA A 20 7.06 -41.67 20.29
CA ALA A 20 8.14 -42.15 19.43
C ALA A 20 8.11 -41.38 18.10
N PRO A 21 9.27 -40.86 17.65
CA PRO A 21 9.39 -39.92 16.55
C PRO A 21 9.49 -40.68 15.23
N LEU A 22 9.15 -40.07 14.09
CA LEU A 22 9.80 -40.39 12.81
C LEU A 22 9.43 -39.38 11.71
N SER A 23 10.48 -38.85 11.10
CA SER A 23 10.57 -38.53 9.68
C SER A 23 9.91 -37.24 9.15
N ARG A 24 10.69 -36.17 9.36
CA ARG A 24 10.90 -35.03 8.47
C ARG A 24 10.79 -35.44 6.98
N ARG A 25 9.68 -35.12 6.32
CA ARG A 25 9.52 -35.35 4.88
C ARG A 25 10.10 -34.17 4.11
N CYS A 26 11.38 -34.32 3.72
CA CYS A 26 12.00 -33.55 2.67
C CYS A 26 11.18 -33.70 1.37
N ILE A 27 10.81 -32.57 0.76
CA ILE A 27 10.35 -32.56 -0.62
C ILE A 27 11.58 -32.72 -1.49
N HIS A 28 11.65 -33.88 -2.13
CA HIS A 28 12.69 -34.29 -3.04
C HIS A 28 12.62 -33.45 -4.32
N SER A 29 13.68 -32.69 -4.53
CA SER A 29 14.08 -32.13 -5.82
C SER A 29 14.35 -33.29 -6.79
N SER A 30 13.62 -33.35 -7.90
CA SER A 30 14.05 -34.10 -9.09
C SER A 30 14.33 -33.10 -10.20
N ALA A 31 15.60 -32.76 -10.32
CA ALA A 31 16.19 -32.22 -11.53
C ALA A 31 16.02 -33.24 -12.66
N LEU A 32 15.52 -32.78 -13.81
CA LEU A 32 15.83 -33.40 -15.09
C LEU A 32 16.45 -32.32 -15.97
N ALA A 33 17.75 -32.49 -16.14
CA ALA A 33 18.62 -31.69 -16.96
C ALA A 33 18.20 -31.74 -18.43
N LYS A 34 18.22 -30.59 -19.09
CA LYS A 34 18.70 -30.51 -20.48
C LYS A 34 19.71 -29.38 -20.58
N GLU A 35 20.95 -29.83 -20.45
CA GLU A 35 22.17 -29.11 -20.74
C GLU A 35 22.33 -29.08 -22.26
N THR A 36 22.41 -27.89 -22.85
CA THR A 36 23.24 -27.69 -24.05
C THR A 36 24.03 -26.40 -23.82
N ALA A 37 25.32 -26.61 -23.58
CA ALA A 37 26.34 -25.59 -23.50
C ALA A 37 26.67 -25.06 -24.90
N SER A 38 26.92 -23.74 -25.01
CA SER A 38 27.92 -23.24 -25.96
C SER A 38 28.44 -21.87 -25.50
N THR A 39 29.54 -21.95 -24.76
CA THR A 39 30.76 -21.12 -24.85
C THR A 39 30.69 -19.59 -24.88
N ARG A 40 31.12 -19.03 -23.74
CA ARG A 40 32.39 -18.28 -23.54
C ARG A 40 32.53 -16.89 -24.19
N ALA A 41 32.79 -15.90 -23.34
CA ALA A 41 34.00 -15.07 -23.32
C ALA A 41 33.71 -13.58 -23.05
N THR A 42 34.01 -13.19 -21.81
CA THR A 42 34.93 -12.09 -21.44
C THR A 42 34.60 -10.64 -21.79
N THR A 43 35.04 -9.79 -20.85
CA THR A 43 35.43 -8.38 -20.97
C THR A 43 34.35 -7.30 -20.92
N LEU A 44 34.28 -6.67 -19.74
CA LEU A 44 34.13 -5.21 -19.61
C LEU A 44 34.92 -4.49 -20.71
N PRO A 45 34.38 -3.39 -21.27
CA PRO A 45 35.02 -2.13 -20.96
C PRO A 45 34.07 -0.93 -20.79
N THR A 46 34.48 -0.11 -19.84
CA THR A 46 34.57 1.35 -19.85
C THR A 46 34.39 2.07 -21.19
N THR A 47 33.89 3.31 -21.09
CA THR A 47 33.97 4.44 -22.03
C THR A 47 33.04 4.46 -23.24
N PHE A 48 32.11 5.42 -23.23
CA PHE A 48 31.69 6.08 -24.47
C PHE A 48 31.56 7.60 -24.21
N ILE A 49 32.58 8.32 -24.67
CA ILE A 49 32.56 9.76 -24.92
C ILE A 49 32.25 9.92 -26.40
N MET A 50 31.26 10.73 -26.80
CA MET A 50 31.44 11.63 -27.94
C MET A 50 30.31 12.67 -28.09
N SER A 51 30.73 13.93 -27.86
CA SER A 51 30.69 15.05 -28.81
C SER A 51 29.36 15.50 -29.44
N CYS A 52 28.96 16.71 -29.06
CA CYS A 52 28.46 17.70 -30.01
C CYS A 52 29.32 18.96 -29.89
N ARG A 53 30.45 18.96 -30.62
CA ARG A 53 31.05 20.19 -31.15
C ARG A 53 30.51 20.39 -32.55
N PHE A 54 29.71 21.44 -32.75
CA PHE A 54 29.61 22.09 -34.05
C PHE A 54 30.06 23.53 -33.90
N LEU A 55 30.96 23.90 -34.81
CA LEU A 55 31.68 25.16 -34.89
C LEU A 55 30.78 26.26 -35.46
N MET A 56 30.92 27.48 -34.94
CA MET A 56 31.14 28.61 -35.83
C MET A 56 32.16 29.57 -35.23
N THR A 57 33.00 30.03 -36.15
CA THR A 57 34.30 30.65 -35.95
C THR A 57 34.17 32.16 -36.15
N ALA A 58 34.98 32.91 -35.41
CA ALA A 58 35.53 34.23 -35.74
C ALA A 58 34.58 35.42 -35.91
N ALA A 59 34.66 36.35 -34.96
CA ALA A 59 34.81 37.77 -35.29
C ALA A 59 35.87 38.38 -34.37
N ALA A 60 36.73 39.17 -35.00
CA ALA A 60 38.02 39.63 -34.55
C ALA A 60 38.02 40.61 -33.37
N ALA A 61 39.21 40.65 -32.75
CA ALA A 61 39.91 41.85 -32.30
C ALA A 61 39.35 42.65 -31.11
N ASN A 62 40.13 42.54 -30.02
CA ASN A 62 40.77 43.67 -29.34
C ASN A 62 39.85 44.68 -28.66
N ASP A 63 39.79 44.64 -27.32
CA ASP A 63 40.44 45.75 -26.63
C ASP A 63 40.94 45.37 -25.24
N SER A 64 42.07 45.98 -24.94
CA SER A 64 42.82 45.98 -23.72
C SER A 64 42.04 46.52 -22.52
N SER A 65 42.07 45.80 -21.38
CA SER A 65 42.16 46.43 -20.06
C SER A 65 42.50 45.42 -18.97
N SER A 66 43.74 45.52 -18.52
CA SER A 66 44.20 45.13 -17.20
C SER A 66 43.37 45.79 -16.09
N ALA A 67 42.86 45.02 -15.13
CA ALA A 67 42.74 45.47 -13.74
C ALA A 67 42.46 44.29 -12.80
N HIS A 68 43.44 44.06 -11.93
CA HIS A 68 43.24 43.44 -10.63
C HIS A 68 42.09 44.13 -9.88
N SER A 69 41.08 43.38 -9.42
CA SER A 69 40.45 43.62 -8.11
C SER A 69 39.48 42.50 -7.74
N SER A 70 39.60 42.09 -6.48
CA SER A 70 38.65 41.25 -5.75
C SER A 70 37.25 41.88 -5.74
N PRO A 71 36.14 41.10 -5.83
CA PRO A 71 34.86 41.55 -5.32
C PRO A 71 34.58 40.82 -4.00
N ARG A 72 35.27 41.22 -2.93
CA ARG A 72 34.71 41.08 -1.60
C ARG A 72 33.77 42.26 -1.41
N ASN A 73 32.49 41.96 -1.24
CA ASN A 73 31.38 42.88 -0.95
C ASN A 73 30.76 43.55 -2.18
N ALA A 74 30.25 42.76 -3.12
CA ALA A 74 29.10 43.23 -3.90
C ALA A 74 27.96 43.44 -2.89
N SER A 75 27.62 44.70 -2.61
CA SER A 75 26.41 45.04 -1.85
C SER A 75 25.25 44.30 -2.50
N ILE A 76 24.71 43.29 -1.81
CA ILE A 76 23.60 42.50 -2.31
C ILE A 76 22.46 43.49 -2.56
N ASP A 77 22.17 43.72 -3.84
CA ASP A 77 21.16 44.68 -4.23
C ASP A 77 19.79 44.17 -3.75
N VAL A 78 19.13 44.97 -2.92
CA VAL A 78 17.81 44.68 -2.34
C VAL A 78 16.78 44.43 -3.44
N SER A 79 16.99 45.01 -4.63
CA SER A 79 16.13 44.79 -5.80
C SER A 79 16.21 43.34 -6.33
N GLN A 80 17.41 42.72 -6.32
CA GLN A 80 17.63 41.34 -6.77
C GLN A 80 17.01 40.33 -5.80
N LEU A 81 17.19 40.55 -4.49
CA LEU A 81 16.53 39.74 -3.44
C LEU A 81 15.00 39.80 -3.57
N ARG A 82 14.45 40.99 -3.83
CA ARG A 82 13.01 41.17 -4.05
C ARG A 82 12.54 40.39 -5.29
N GLY A 83 13.28 40.46 -6.40
CA GLY A 83 12.96 39.70 -7.61
C GLY A 83 12.93 38.19 -7.38
N VAL A 84 13.95 37.65 -6.70
CA VAL A 84 14.03 36.22 -6.33
C VAL A 84 12.90 35.82 -5.39
N ARG A 85 12.54 36.68 -4.43
CA ARG A 85 11.42 36.43 -3.52
C ARG A 85 10.09 36.32 -4.28
N GLU A 86 9.81 37.25 -5.20
CA GLU A 86 8.55 37.22 -5.95
C GLU A 86 8.47 35.99 -6.88
N THR A 87 9.57 35.52 -7.46
CA THR A 87 9.58 34.27 -8.25
C THR A 87 9.39 33.03 -7.39
N LEU A 88 9.99 32.97 -6.19
CA LEU A 88 9.74 31.92 -5.21
C LEU A 88 8.29 31.91 -4.72
N LYS A 89 7.69 33.08 -4.47
CA LYS A 89 6.27 33.18 -4.09
C LYS A 89 5.34 32.69 -5.19
N LYS A 90 5.62 33.03 -6.46
CA LYS A 90 4.84 32.54 -7.61
C LYS A 90 4.95 31.03 -7.79
N THR A 91 6.15 30.47 -7.69
CA THR A 91 6.37 29.02 -7.81
C THR A 91 5.74 28.24 -6.64
N LEU A 92 5.80 28.79 -5.42
CA LEU A 92 5.12 28.24 -4.25
C LEU A 92 3.58 28.26 -4.41
N ALA A 93 3.01 29.35 -4.94
CA ALA A 93 1.58 29.45 -5.20
C ALA A 93 1.11 28.40 -6.22
N ALA A 94 1.85 28.22 -7.32
CA ALA A 94 1.55 27.19 -8.32
C ALA A 94 1.63 25.77 -7.74
N LYS A 95 2.64 25.49 -6.92
CA LYS A 95 2.82 24.18 -6.25
C LYS A 95 1.74 23.91 -5.18
N ARG A 96 1.30 24.94 -4.44
CA ARG A 96 0.16 24.86 -3.52
C ARG A 96 -1.13 24.54 -4.26
N GLN A 97 -1.39 25.19 -5.38
CA GLN A 97 -2.59 24.93 -6.18
C GLN A 97 -2.64 23.49 -6.72
N GLN A 98 -1.48 22.94 -7.14
CA GLN A 98 -1.37 21.53 -7.50
C GLN A 98 -1.62 20.58 -6.32
N LEU A 99 -1.13 20.94 -5.13
CA LEU A 99 -1.34 20.18 -3.92
C LEU A 99 -2.82 20.18 -3.50
N ASP A 100 -3.49 21.34 -3.55
CA ASP A 100 -4.92 21.48 -3.23
C ASP A 100 -5.78 20.63 -4.17
N ALA A 101 -5.45 20.60 -5.47
CA ALA A 101 -6.16 19.76 -6.44
C ALA A 101 -6.01 18.26 -6.11
N MET A 102 -4.82 17.81 -5.71
CA MET A 102 -4.58 16.43 -5.30
C MET A 102 -5.25 16.10 -3.96
N GLU A 103 -5.28 17.05 -3.02
CA GLU A 103 -5.92 16.89 -1.72
C GLU A 103 -7.43 16.77 -1.84
N HIS A 104 -8.06 17.53 -2.74
CA HIS A 104 -9.49 17.40 -3.03
C HIS A 104 -9.87 15.97 -3.46
N ILE A 105 -9.09 15.38 -4.38
CA ILE A 105 -9.29 14.00 -4.84
C ILE A 105 -9.10 13.01 -3.68
N LYS A 106 -8.11 13.24 -2.82
CA LYS A 106 -7.86 12.41 -1.63
C LYS A 106 -9.04 12.44 -0.67
N VAL A 107 -9.58 13.64 -0.39
CA VAL A 107 -10.71 13.84 0.54
C VAL A 107 -11.97 13.16 -0.01
N GLU A 108 -12.25 13.27 -1.30
CA GLU A 108 -13.36 12.55 -1.94
C GLU A 108 -13.24 11.03 -1.77
N CYS A 109 -12.06 10.48 -2.08
CA CYS A 109 -11.80 9.05 -1.92
C CYS A 109 -11.92 8.60 -0.47
N ALA A 110 -11.42 9.40 0.48
CA ALA A 110 -11.49 9.09 1.90
C ALA A 110 -12.94 9.09 2.39
N LYS A 111 -13.77 10.04 1.94
CA LYS A 111 -15.19 10.08 2.27
C LYS A 111 -15.93 8.82 1.80
N ILE A 112 -15.61 8.35 0.60
CA ILE A 112 -16.21 7.12 0.05
C ILE A 112 -15.72 5.88 0.83
N ALA A 113 -14.43 5.81 1.14
CA ALA A 113 -13.84 4.69 1.88
C ALA A 113 -14.40 4.61 3.32
N TYR A 114 -14.67 5.74 3.96
CA TYR A 114 -15.20 5.77 5.33
C TYR A 114 -16.60 5.15 5.47
N HIS A 115 -17.49 5.39 4.50
CA HIS A 115 -18.87 4.89 4.56
C HIS A 115 -19.01 3.46 4.03
N TYR A 116 -17.98 2.96 3.33
CA TYR A 116 -18.04 1.65 2.69
C TYR A 116 -18.27 0.49 3.68
N PRO A 117 -17.59 0.41 4.84
CA PRO A 117 -17.84 -0.65 5.81
C PRO A 117 -19.28 -0.65 6.34
N ASP A 118 -19.86 0.52 6.61
CA ASP A 118 -21.23 0.63 7.14
C ASP A 118 -22.27 0.17 6.09
N VAL A 119 -22.06 0.53 4.82
CA VAL A 119 -22.90 0.05 3.72
C VAL A 119 -22.75 -1.46 3.55
N PHE A 120 -21.53 -1.98 3.62
CA PHE A 120 -21.28 -3.42 3.54
C PHE A 120 -22.00 -4.19 4.65
N MET A 121 -21.96 -3.71 5.90
CA MET A 121 -22.68 -4.33 7.01
C MET A 121 -24.20 -4.32 6.81
N LYS A 122 -24.76 -3.21 6.30
CA LYS A 122 -26.19 -3.14 5.96
C LYS A 122 -26.58 -4.14 4.88
N GLN A 123 -25.74 -4.31 3.85
CA GLN A 123 -25.98 -5.28 2.79
C GLN A 123 -25.92 -6.72 3.30
N LEU A 124 -24.95 -7.04 4.16
CA LEU A 124 -24.85 -8.35 4.79
C LEU A 124 -26.08 -8.65 5.64
N PHE A 125 -26.55 -7.67 6.42
CA PHE A 125 -27.77 -7.82 7.21
C PHE A 125 -29.01 -8.02 6.33
N ALA A 126 -29.17 -7.22 5.26
CA ALA A 126 -30.26 -7.38 4.32
C ALA A 126 -30.26 -8.76 3.65
N PHE A 127 -29.08 -9.27 3.29
CA PHE A 127 -28.90 -10.61 2.74
C PHE A 127 -29.33 -11.70 3.73
N LEU A 128 -28.96 -11.58 5.01
CA LEU A 128 -29.37 -12.51 6.07
C LEU A 128 -30.89 -12.53 6.27
N VAL A 129 -31.53 -11.36 6.26
CA VAL A 129 -32.99 -11.25 6.35
C VAL A 129 -33.65 -11.87 5.12
N LEU A 130 -33.15 -11.59 3.92
CA LEU A 130 -33.65 -12.18 2.68
C LEU A 130 -33.53 -13.71 2.71
N GLN A 131 -32.38 -14.23 3.14
CA GLN A 131 -32.16 -15.67 3.32
C GLN A 131 -33.19 -16.27 4.29
N ALA A 132 -33.46 -15.62 5.41
CA ALA A 132 -34.45 -16.08 6.38
C ALA A 132 -35.88 -16.08 5.80
N VAL A 133 -36.26 -15.04 5.04
CA VAL A 133 -37.58 -14.96 4.38
C VAL A 133 -37.73 -16.06 3.32
N VAL A 134 -36.71 -16.29 2.50
CA VAL A 134 -36.73 -17.35 1.49
C VAL A 134 -36.84 -18.73 2.15
N LEU A 135 -36.07 -18.99 3.21
CA LEU A 135 -36.16 -20.27 3.94
C LEU A 135 -37.53 -20.45 4.61
N PHE A 136 -38.12 -19.37 5.12
CA PHE A 136 -39.47 -19.38 5.69
C PHE A 136 -40.52 -19.71 4.62
N ASP A 137 -40.52 -18.99 3.50
CA ASP A 137 -41.43 -19.24 2.39
C ASP A 137 -41.28 -20.67 1.83
N TRP A 138 -40.04 -21.14 1.69
CA TRP A 138 -39.78 -22.51 1.28
C TRP A 138 -40.31 -23.54 2.28
N THR A 139 -40.16 -23.32 3.58
CA THR A 139 -40.58 -24.29 4.60
C THR A 139 -42.10 -24.38 4.74
N TYR A 140 -42.82 -23.27 4.58
CA TYR A 140 -44.25 -23.19 4.89
C TYR A 140 -45.17 -23.15 3.67
N VAL A 141 -44.67 -22.74 2.50
CA VAL A 141 -45.50 -22.52 1.30
C VAL A 141 -45.17 -23.51 0.20
N HIS A 142 -43.90 -23.66 -0.17
CA HIS A 142 -43.50 -24.35 -1.40
C HIS A 142 -42.95 -25.77 -1.20
N PHE A 143 -42.11 -25.99 -0.18
CA PHE A 143 -41.37 -27.23 0.03
C PHE A 143 -41.60 -27.79 1.44
N GLY A 144 -41.59 -29.11 1.56
CA GLY A 144 -41.64 -29.76 2.89
C GLY A 144 -40.31 -29.63 3.64
N TRP A 145 -40.38 -29.75 4.97
CA TRP A 145 -39.22 -29.68 5.86
C TRP A 145 -38.06 -30.61 5.45
N ASN A 146 -38.37 -31.81 4.95
CA ASN A 146 -37.37 -32.81 4.52
C ASN A 146 -36.43 -32.30 3.40
N PHE A 147 -36.87 -31.33 2.60
CA PHE A 147 -36.02 -30.72 1.56
C PHE A 147 -35.22 -29.53 2.08
N VAL A 148 -35.81 -28.71 2.96
CA VAL A 148 -35.17 -27.49 3.48
C VAL A 148 -34.09 -27.79 4.51
N GLU A 149 -34.24 -28.88 5.27
CA GLU A 149 -33.29 -29.35 6.27
C GLU A 149 -31.85 -29.50 5.72
N PRO A 150 -31.57 -30.31 4.68
CA PRO A 150 -30.22 -30.44 4.14
C PRO A 150 -29.68 -29.14 3.53
N ILE A 151 -30.54 -28.30 2.96
CA ILE A 151 -30.14 -27.01 2.35
C ILE A 151 -29.68 -26.03 3.43
N THR A 152 -30.38 -25.97 4.56
CA THR A 152 -30.03 -25.10 5.67
C THR A 152 -28.69 -25.51 6.27
N TYR A 153 -28.42 -26.81 6.40
CA TYR A 153 -27.11 -27.30 6.81
C TYR A 153 -26.01 -26.87 5.82
N LEU A 154 -26.25 -27.03 4.51
CA LEU A 154 -25.28 -26.62 3.49
C LEU A 154 -24.97 -25.13 3.57
N LEU A 155 -25.99 -24.28 3.76
CA LEU A 155 -25.82 -22.83 3.94
C LEU A 155 -24.98 -22.51 5.18
N GLY A 156 -25.29 -23.14 6.32
CA GLY A 156 -24.51 -22.95 7.55
C GLY A 156 -23.05 -23.38 7.41
N TYR A 157 -22.80 -24.53 6.79
CA TYR A 157 -21.43 -24.98 6.49
C TYR A 157 -20.71 -24.03 5.53
N SER A 158 -21.38 -23.56 4.48
CA SER A 158 -20.79 -22.62 3.51
C SER A 158 -20.35 -21.31 4.17
N ALA A 159 -21.18 -20.75 5.05
CA ALA A 159 -20.84 -19.55 5.82
C ALA A 159 -19.64 -19.78 6.74
N THR A 160 -19.57 -20.96 7.37
CA THR A 160 -18.44 -21.37 8.22
C THR A 160 -17.14 -21.47 7.41
N TRP A 161 -17.17 -22.11 6.24
CA TRP A 161 -16.00 -22.21 5.36
C TRP A 161 -15.52 -20.84 4.88
N ILE A 162 -16.45 -19.94 4.52
CA ILE A 162 -16.11 -18.56 4.14
C ILE A 162 -15.46 -17.82 5.32
N ALA A 163 -16.01 -17.97 6.54
CA ALA A 163 -15.44 -17.36 7.73
C ALA A 163 -14.02 -17.88 8.03
N ILE A 164 -13.77 -19.18 7.86
CA ILE A 164 -12.44 -19.78 8.03
C ILE A 164 -11.47 -19.28 6.96
N ALA A 165 -11.89 -19.22 5.70
CA ALA A 165 -11.05 -18.68 4.62
C ALA A 165 -10.69 -17.22 4.85
N TRP A 166 -11.66 -16.42 5.31
CA TRP A 166 -11.46 -15.03 5.69
C TRP A 166 -10.52 -14.89 6.90
N TYR A 167 -10.69 -15.75 7.90
CA TYR A 167 -9.81 -15.82 9.07
C TYR A 167 -8.35 -16.08 8.66
N GLY A 168 -8.12 -17.03 7.76
CA GLY A 168 -6.77 -17.33 7.27
C GLY A 168 -6.11 -16.16 6.53
N ALA A 169 -6.92 -15.34 5.83
CA ALA A 169 -6.43 -14.13 5.18
C ALA A 169 -6.14 -12.99 6.17
N MET A 170 -6.94 -12.87 7.23
CA MET A 170 -6.86 -11.82 8.24
C MET A 170 -5.96 -12.28 9.40
N GLN A 171 -4.63 -12.19 9.24
CA GLN A 171 -3.62 -12.58 10.24
C GLN A 171 -3.56 -11.64 11.47
N HIS A 172 -4.69 -11.09 11.91
CA HIS A 172 -4.80 -10.08 12.97
C HIS A 172 -5.90 -10.41 13.98
N GLU A 173 -5.82 -9.76 15.15
CA GLU A 173 -6.79 -9.90 16.23
C GLU A 173 -8.22 -9.63 15.75
N PHE A 174 -9.15 -10.53 16.12
CA PHE A 174 -10.56 -10.41 15.78
C PHE A 174 -11.20 -9.27 16.56
N GLY A 175 -11.43 -8.16 15.87
CA GLY A 175 -12.17 -7.04 16.40
C GLY A 175 -13.02 -6.37 15.31
N TYR A 176 -14.16 -5.81 15.72
CA TYR A 176 -15.01 -5.02 14.82
C TYR A 176 -14.20 -3.90 14.13
N GLU A 177 -13.37 -3.21 14.90
CA GLU A 177 -12.51 -2.15 14.35
C GLU A 177 -11.41 -2.68 13.41
N ALA A 178 -10.94 -3.90 13.61
CA ALA A 178 -9.96 -4.51 12.70
C ALA A 178 -10.61 -4.86 11.35
N LEU A 179 -11.83 -5.41 11.38
CA LEU A 179 -12.61 -5.69 10.17
C LEU A 179 -12.98 -4.40 9.43
N ARG A 180 -13.39 -3.37 10.16
CA ARG A 180 -13.73 -2.06 9.59
C ARG A 180 -12.52 -1.43 8.88
N ARG A 181 -11.35 -1.48 9.51
CA ARG A 181 -10.08 -1.05 8.92
C ARG A 181 -9.72 -1.87 7.68
N ALA A 182 -9.84 -3.19 7.72
CA ALA A 182 -9.57 -4.06 6.57
C ALA A 182 -10.42 -3.69 5.34
N LEU A 183 -11.72 -3.49 5.55
CA LEU A 183 -12.66 -3.11 4.48
C LEU A 183 -12.36 -1.71 3.96
N HIS A 184 -12.02 -0.78 4.85
CA HIS A 184 -11.60 0.56 4.50
C HIS A 184 -10.34 0.52 3.62
N ASP A 185 -9.31 -0.22 4.04
CA ASP A 185 -8.01 -0.29 3.37
C ASP A 185 -8.14 -0.98 2.00
N ALA A 186 -8.90 -2.06 1.91
CA ALA A 186 -9.19 -2.71 0.63
C ALA A 186 -9.92 -1.79 -0.36
N LYS A 187 -10.83 -0.94 0.14
CA LYS A 187 -11.54 0.05 -0.67
C LYS A 187 -10.62 1.20 -1.08
N TRP A 188 -9.80 1.69 -0.14
CA TRP A 188 -8.80 2.72 -0.37
C TRP A 188 -7.82 2.30 -1.46
N ASP A 189 -7.24 1.11 -1.36
CA ASP A 189 -6.30 0.58 -2.35
C ASP A 189 -6.91 0.49 -3.75
N ARG A 190 -8.18 0.06 -3.85
CA ARG A 190 -8.90 0.03 -5.12
C ARG A 190 -9.12 1.43 -5.68
N LEU A 191 -9.49 2.40 -4.84
CA LEU A 191 -9.74 3.79 -5.27
C LEU A 191 -8.44 4.49 -5.67
N CYS A 192 -7.35 4.28 -4.95
CA CYS A 192 -6.03 4.80 -5.27
C CYS A 192 -5.54 4.28 -6.63
N LYS A 193 -5.71 2.97 -6.90
CA LYS A 193 -5.41 2.38 -8.21
C LYS A 193 -6.32 2.93 -9.32
N ALA A 194 -7.62 3.06 -9.06
CA ALA A 194 -8.58 3.54 -10.04
C ALA A 194 -8.36 5.00 -10.44
N ARG A 195 -7.97 5.86 -9.49
CA ARG A 195 -7.72 7.28 -9.73
C ARG A 195 -6.26 7.61 -10.04
N GLN A 196 -5.40 6.60 -10.20
CA GLN A 196 -3.94 6.76 -10.39
C GLN A 196 -3.32 7.74 -9.36
N PHE A 197 -3.81 7.70 -8.13
CA PHE A 197 -3.30 8.58 -7.08
C PHE A 197 -1.92 8.06 -6.65
N ASP A 198 -0.87 8.70 -7.15
CA ASP A 198 0.48 8.40 -6.70
C ASP A 198 0.74 9.07 -5.35
N GLN A 199 0.55 8.27 -4.30
CA GLN A 199 0.85 8.63 -2.92
C GLN A 199 2.29 9.18 -2.78
N LYS A 200 3.26 8.63 -3.53
CA LYS A 200 4.66 9.06 -3.46
C LYS A 200 4.84 10.44 -4.08
N ALA A 201 4.20 10.70 -5.22
CA ALA A 201 4.24 12.01 -5.87
C ALA A 201 3.60 13.09 -4.97
N TYR A 202 2.48 12.77 -4.32
CA TYR A 202 1.83 13.67 -3.37
C TYR A 202 2.74 14.01 -2.17
N GLU A 203 3.37 13.00 -1.56
CA GLU A 203 4.27 13.20 -0.42
C GLU A 203 5.53 13.98 -0.81
N ALA A 204 6.10 13.71 -1.99
CA ALA A 204 7.22 14.46 -2.55
C ALA A 204 6.87 15.94 -2.76
N LEU A 205 5.72 16.22 -3.40
CA LEU A 205 5.24 17.57 -3.64
C LEU A 205 4.97 18.33 -2.33
N ARG A 206 4.38 17.65 -1.33
CA ARG A 206 4.17 18.22 0.01
C ARG A 206 5.49 18.55 0.71
N ALA A 207 6.50 17.69 0.58
CA ALA A 207 7.82 17.93 1.13
C ALA A 207 8.52 19.11 0.43
N GLU A 208 8.39 19.23 -0.89
CA GLU A 208 8.90 20.37 -1.67
C GLU A 208 8.26 21.69 -1.22
N VAL A 209 6.92 21.74 -1.11
CA VAL A 209 6.20 22.93 -0.64
C VAL A 209 6.65 23.33 0.77
N LYS A 210 6.81 22.35 1.67
CA LYS A 210 7.27 22.62 3.05
C LYS A 210 8.71 23.15 3.09
N LYS A 211 9.58 22.71 2.17
CA LYS A 211 10.95 23.25 2.03
C LYS A 211 10.93 24.67 1.48
N LEU A 212 10.17 24.94 0.41
CA LEU A 212 10.04 26.28 -0.15
C LEU A 212 9.42 27.28 0.84
N ASP A 213 8.41 26.86 1.61
CA ASP A 213 7.77 27.73 2.62
C ASP A 213 8.77 28.17 3.71
N LYS A 214 9.66 27.26 4.15
CA LYS A 214 10.73 27.60 5.10
C LYS A 214 11.71 28.62 4.51
N VAL A 215 12.11 28.45 3.24
CA VAL A 215 13.04 29.36 2.57
C VAL A 215 12.40 30.75 2.41
N VAL A 216 11.14 30.83 2.00
CA VAL A 216 10.43 32.11 1.88
C VAL A 216 10.33 32.82 3.23
N ARG A 217 10.00 32.10 4.31
CA ARG A 217 9.95 32.68 5.67
C ARG A 217 11.30 33.20 6.14
N SER A 218 12.38 32.45 5.91
CA SER A 218 13.73 32.91 6.29
C SER A 218 14.17 34.18 5.53
N LEU A 219 13.60 34.43 4.35
CA LEU A 219 13.83 35.65 3.57
C LEU A 219 12.90 36.81 3.97
N GLU A 220 11.85 36.55 4.75
CA GLU A 220 10.97 37.59 5.33
C GLU A 220 11.49 38.11 6.67
N GLU A 221 12.35 37.34 7.35
CA GLU A 221 13.00 37.71 8.61
C GLU A 221 14.28 38.55 8.42
N LEU A 222 14.75 38.70 7.18
CA LEU A 222 15.92 39.51 6.77
C LEU A 222 15.48 40.89 6.23
#